data_AF-A0A1M7BK02-F1
#
_entry.id   AF-A0A1M7BK02-F1
#
_cell.length_a   1.000
_cell.length_b   1.000
_cell.length_c   1.000
_cell.angle_alpha   90.00
_cell.angle_beta   90.00
_cell.angle_gamma   90.00
#
_symmetry.space_group_name_H-M   'P 1'
#
loop_
_entity.id
_entity.type
_entity.pdbx_description
1 polymer ?
#
loop_
_entity_poly.entity_id
_entity_poly.type
_entity_poly.pdbx_seq_one_letter_code
_entity_poly.pdbx_strand_id
1 'polypeptide(L)'
;MTSEQYCVGGGTALIDALGDAIHHMGNVHKYARDEDRPEKTIFIITTDGYENSSRKYSAEQVRHMVNRQKEKYGWEFIFLGANIDAVETARTYGISEERAANYVNDKRGIEIMCCAQSAIISDIRNNICHEERGHWKKEMEQDHQKRSKR
;
A
#
# COMPACT_ATOMS: atom_id res chain seq x y z
N MET A 1 -15.98 14.20 -13.10
CA MET A 1 -14.92 15.18 -12.81
C MET A 1 -14.56 15.84 -14.13
N THR A 2 -14.60 17.17 -14.22
CA THR A 2 -14.16 17.91 -15.41
C THR A 2 -12.66 18.18 -15.35
N SER A 3 -12.03 18.47 -16.49
CA SER A 3 -10.61 18.84 -16.58
C SER A 3 -10.25 20.09 -15.76
N GLU A 4 -11.25 20.90 -15.41
CA GLU A 4 -11.12 22.08 -14.53
C GLU A 4 -11.14 21.70 -13.04
N GLN A 5 -11.66 20.52 -12.69
CA GLN A 5 -11.71 19.98 -11.32
C GLN A 5 -10.54 19.04 -11.00
N TYR A 6 -9.80 18.59 -12.04
CA TYR A 6 -8.70 17.65 -11.91
C TYR A 6 -7.56 18.07 -12.86
N CYS A 7 -6.57 18.75 -12.30
CA CYS A 7 -5.34 19.09 -13.00
C CYS A 7 -4.26 18.02 -12.72
N VAL A 8 -3.77 17.37 -13.77
CA VAL A 8 -2.59 16.49 -13.69
C VAL A 8 -1.31 17.34 -13.63
N GLY A 9 -1.00 17.85 -12.46
CA GLY A 9 0.23 18.60 -12.21
C GLY A 9 0.76 18.24 -10.83
N GLY A 10 1.92 17.58 -10.78
CA GLY A 10 2.54 17.21 -9.52
C GLY A 10 3.33 15.91 -9.64
N GLY A 11 4.38 15.83 -8.85
CA GLY A 11 5.04 14.57 -8.60
C GLY A 11 4.40 13.84 -7.41
N THR A 12 4.93 12.68 -7.04
CA THR A 12 4.35 11.84 -5.98
C THR A 12 4.94 12.25 -4.63
N ALA A 13 4.11 12.79 -3.74
CA ALA A 13 4.47 13.03 -2.33
C ALA A 13 4.05 11.83 -1.46
N LEU A 14 4.55 10.64 -1.83
CA LEU A 14 4.21 9.34 -1.26
C LEU A 14 4.61 9.22 0.21
N ILE A 15 5.82 9.70 0.56
CA ILE A 15 6.33 9.67 1.94
C ILE A 15 5.47 10.58 2.83
N ASP A 16 5.12 11.77 2.36
CA ASP A 16 4.24 12.68 3.11
C ASP A 16 2.84 12.10 3.28
N ALA A 17 2.27 11.51 2.22
CA ALA A 17 0.97 10.84 2.29
C ALA A 17 0.96 9.68 3.30
N LEU A 18 2.01 8.86 3.31
CA LEU A 18 2.19 7.78 4.28
C LEU A 18 2.30 8.30 5.72
N GLY A 19 3.15 9.31 5.93
CA GLY A 19 3.35 9.93 7.24
C GLY A 19 2.07 10.53 7.79
N ASP A 20 1.39 11.36 7.00
CA ASP A 20 0.14 12.02 7.36
C ASP A 20 -0.96 10.97 7.66
N ALA A 21 -1.10 9.94 6.83
CA ALA A 21 -2.14 8.91 7.00
C ALA A 21 -1.91 8.03 8.25
N ILE A 22 -0.67 7.60 8.50
CA ILE A 22 -0.34 6.85 9.72
C ILE A 22 -0.58 7.69 10.96
N HIS A 23 -0.17 8.97 10.93
CA HIS A 23 -0.38 9.88 12.05
C HIS A 23 -1.87 10.12 12.31
N HIS A 24 -2.64 10.38 11.26
CA HIS A 24 -4.08 10.58 11.35
C HIS A 24 -4.78 9.36 11.96
N MET A 25 -4.57 8.16 11.41
CA MET A 25 -5.19 6.94 11.93
C MET A 25 -4.72 6.60 13.35
N GLY A 26 -3.45 6.86 13.67
CA GLY A 26 -2.92 6.66 15.01
C GLY A 26 -3.60 7.57 16.03
N ASN A 27 -3.89 8.83 15.66
CA ASN A 27 -4.66 9.74 16.51
C ASN A 27 -6.12 9.32 16.65
N VAL A 28 -6.76 8.90 15.55
CA VAL A 28 -8.14 8.36 15.60
C VAL A 28 -8.21 7.20 16.60
N HIS A 29 -7.31 6.22 16.52
CA HIS A 29 -7.31 5.08 17.45
C HIS A 29 -6.97 5.48 18.89
N LYS A 30 -6.15 6.51 19.09
CA LYS A 30 -5.77 6.99 20.44
C LYS A 30 -6.97 7.58 21.18
N TYR A 31 -7.88 8.24 20.48
CA TYR A 31 -9.03 8.93 21.07
C TYR A 31 -10.36 8.20 20.85
N ALA A 32 -10.37 7.12 20.05
CA ALA A 32 -11.50 6.21 19.95
C ALA A 32 -11.75 5.51 21.28
N ARG A 33 -13.02 5.24 21.59
CA ARG A 33 -13.38 4.33 22.67
C ARG A 33 -12.92 2.91 22.30
N ASP A 34 -12.70 2.06 23.30
CA ASP A 34 -12.20 0.71 23.06
C ASP A 34 -13.13 -0.09 22.12
N GLU A 35 -14.45 0.11 22.22
CA GLU A 35 -15.45 -0.50 21.34
C GLU A 35 -15.48 0.04 19.91
N ASP A 36 -14.99 1.27 19.68
CA ASP A 36 -14.95 1.91 18.37
C ASP A 36 -13.60 1.67 17.66
N ARG A 37 -12.60 1.11 18.37
CA ARG A 37 -11.28 0.86 17.78
C ARG A 37 -11.36 -0.35 16.86
N PRO A 38 -10.94 -0.23 15.59
CA PRO A 38 -11.00 -1.35 14.65
C PRO A 38 -10.10 -2.50 15.12
N GLU A 39 -10.60 -3.73 15.00
CA GLU A 39 -9.81 -4.94 15.29
C GLU A 39 -8.63 -5.08 14.32
N LYS A 40 -8.83 -4.71 13.05
CA LYS A 40 -7.84 -4.79 11.98
C LYS A 40 -7.71 -3.45 11.28
N THR A 41 -6.48 -2.99 11.05
CA THR A 41 -6.18 -1.78 10.28
C THR A 41 -5.26 -2.13 9.13
N ILE A 42 -5.69 -1.78 7.91
CA ILE A 42 -5.03 -2.19 6.68
C ILE A 42 -4.72 -0.94 5.87
N PHE A 43 -3.46 -0.78 5.49
CA PHE A 43 -2.98 0.22 4.55
C PHE A 43 -2.65 -0.47 3.24
N ILE A 44 -3.40 -0.16 2.18
CA ILE A 44 -3.05 -0.56 0.82
C ILE A 44 -2.55 0.69 0.11
N ILE A 45 -1.26 0.73 -0.16
CA ILE A 45 -0.61 1.78 -0.92
C ILE A 45 -0.63 1.38 -2.38
N THR A 46 -1.15 2.25 -3.24
CA THR A 46 -1.16 2.05 -4.69
C THR A 46 -0.59 3.29 -5.36
N THR A 47 0.40 3.12 -6.22
CA THR A 47 1.05 4.23 -6.92
C THR A 47 1.58 3.78 -8.28
N ASP A 48 1.53 4.67 -9.27
CA ASP A 48 2.16 4.51 -10.58
C ASP A 48 3.40 5.40 -10.78
N GLY A 49 3.76 6.17 -9.75
CA GLY A 49 4.86 7.12 -9.76
C GLY A 49 5.81 6.96 -8.57
N TYR A 50 7.06 7.35 -8.79
CA TYR A 50 8.10 7.42 -7.74
C TYR A 50 7.89 8.63 -6.83
N GLU A 51 8.33 8.50 -5.58
CA GLU A 51 8.49 9.62 -4.66
C GLU A 51 9.45 10.67 -5.23
N ASN A 52 9.00 11.93 -5.29
CA ASN A 52 9.82 13.06 -5.75
C ASN A 52 9.32 14.44 -5.27
N SER A 53 8.32 14.49 -4.39
CA SER A 53 7.62 15.73 -4.04
C SER A 53 7.36 15.92 -2.53
N SER A 54 7.65 14.93 -1.70
CA SER A 54 7.52 15.00 -0.24
C SER A 54 8.50 15.99 0.39
N ARG A 55 8.06 16.66 1.46
CA ARG A 55 8.83 17.69 2.19
C ARG A 55 8.70 17.63 3.72
N LYS A 56 7.75 16.88 4.27
CA LYS A 56 7.48 16.83 5.72
C LYS A 56 8.17 15.66 6.41
N TYR A 57 8.16 14.50 5.76
CA TYR A 57 8.68 13.25 6.30
C TYR A 57 9.84 12.71 5.45
N SER A 58 10.74 11.96 6.08
CA SER A 58 11.76 11.15 5.42
C SER A 58 11.34 9.68 5.28
N ALA A 59 11.95 8.96 4.34
CA ALA A 59 11.70 7.53 4.16
C ALA A 59 12.02 6.72 5.44
N GLU A 60 13.09 7.10 6.15
CA GLU A 60 13.47 6.50 7.43
C GLU A 60 12.42 6.75 8.52
N GLN A 61 11.90 7.98 8.63
CA GLN A 61 10.82 8.30 9.56
C GLN A 61 9.57 7.45 9.28
N VAL A 62 9.15 7.37 8.01
CA VAL A 62 8.01 6.54 7.61
C VAL A 62 8.28 5.07 7.91
N ARG A 63 9.48 4.56 7.63
CA ARG A 63 9.86 3.18 7.98
C ARG A 63 9.73 2.89 9.47
N HIS A 64 10.20 3.79 10.32
CA HIS A 64 10.02 3.66 11.77
C HIS A 64 8.55 3.68 12.18
N MET A 65 7.74 4.54 11.55
CA MET A 65 6.31 4.61 11.79
C MET A 65 5.62 3.29 11.41
N VAL A 66 5.86 2.78 10.20
CA VAL A 66 5.32 1.51 9.70
C VAL A 66 5.67 0.36 10.64
N ASN A 67 6.95 0.20 11.00
CA ASN A 67 7.38 -0.88 11.89
C ASN A 67 6.73 -0.79 13.27
N ARG A 68 6.68 0.41 13.86
CA ARG A 68 6.00 0.61 15.14
C ARG A 68 4.52 0.23 15.08
N GLN A 69 3.81 0.59 14.00
CA GLN A 69 2.39 0.26 13.88
C GLN A 69 2.16 -1.24 13.68
N LYS A 70 3.02 -1.90 12.90
CA LYS A 70 3.00 -3.37 12.71
C LYS A 70 3.24 -4.10 14.02
N GLU A 71 4.33 -3.78 14.73
CA GLU A 71 4.75 -4.50 15.93
C GLU A 71 3.83 -4.25 17.13
N LYS A 72 3.42 -2.99 17.33
CA LYS A 72 2.66 -2.61 18.53
C LYS A 72 1.15 -2.84 18.38
N TYR A 73 0.61 -2.67 17.18
CA TYR A 73 -0.83 -2.66 16.95
C TYR A 73 -1.30 -3.63 15.86
N GLY A 74 -0.39 -4.42 15.28
CA GLY A 74 -0.75 -5.41 14.27
C GLY A 74 -1.30 -4.81 12.97
N TRP A 75 -0.93 -3.57 12.64
CA TRP A 75 -1.36 -2.96 11.39
C TRP A 75 -0.73 -3.66 10.18
N GLU A 76 -1.50 -3.76 9.11
CA GLU A 76 -1.10 -4.40 7.86
C GLU A 76 -0.77 -3.35 6.81
N PHE A 77 0.34 -3.52 6.10
CA PHE A 77 0.76 -2.62 5.03
C PHE A 77 1.03 -3.43 3.77
N ILE A 78 0.36 -3.09 2.67
CA ILE A 78 0.49 -3.70 1.35
C ILE A 78 0.89 -2.61 0.36
N PHE A 79 1.87 -2.88 -0.49
CA PHE A 79 2.38 -1.91 -1.46
C PHE A 79 2.23 -2.43 -2.90
N LEU A 80 1.44 -1.73 -3.71
CA LEU A 80 1.18 -2.05 -5.11
C LEU A 80 1.75 -0.94 -5.98
N GLY A 81 2.80 -1.24 -6.73
CA GLY A 81 3.46 -0.26 -7.60
C GLY A 81 3.23 -0.58 -9.08
N ALA A 82 3.05 0.45 -9.89
CA ALA A 82 3.19 0.35 -11.34
C ALA A 82 4.37 1.18 -11.80
N ASN A 83 5.04 0.74 -12.88
CA ASN A 83 6.16 1.44 -13.51
C ASN A 83 7.38 1.69 -12.60
N ILE A 84 7.40 1.07 -11.42
CA ILE A 84 8.45 1.19 -10.40
C ILE A 84 8.88 -0.19 -9.92
N ASP A 85 10.05 -0.31 -9.28
CA ASP A 85 10.32 -1.51 -8.48
C ASP A 85 9.56 -1.39 -7.14
N ALA A 86 8.33 -1.93 -7.14
CA ALA A 86 7.47 -1.91 -5.95
C ALA A 86 8.11 -2.63 -4.76
N VAL A 87 8.90 -3.67 -4.99
CA VAL A 87 9.52 -4.47 -3.93
C VAL A 87 10.66 -3.70 -3.29
N GLU A 88 11.55 -3.13 -4.10
CA GLU A 88 12.64 -2.30 -3.58
C GLU A 88 12.11 -1.06 -2.86
N THR A 89 11.13 -0.37 -3.46
CA THR A 89 10.49 0.81 -2.87
C THR A 89 9.81 0.47 -1.54
N ALA A 90 9.03 -0.62 -1.49
CA ALA A 90 8.36 -1.08 -0.28
C ALA A 90 9.34 -1.37 0.87
N ARG A 91 10.50 -1.98 0.57
CA ARG A 91 11.55 -2.24 1.57
C ARG A 91 12.06 -0.96 2.21
N THR A 92 12.18 0.14 1.45
CA THR A 92 12.61 1.44 2.02
C THR A 92 11.64 1.96 3.07
N TYR A 93 10.35 1.60 2.98
CA TYR A 93 9.29 1.98 3.91
C TYR A 93 9.01 0.92 4.99
N GLY A 94 9.78 -0.17 5.07
CA GLY A 94 9.59 -1.22 6.08
C GLY A 94 8.49 -2.24 5.75
N ILE A 95 8.09 -2.32 4.49
CA ILE A 95 7.13 -3.29 3.97
C ILE A 95 7.91 -4.46 3.34
N SER A 96 7.54 -5.69 3.70
CA SER A 96 8.22 -6.88 3.18
C SER A 96 7.83 -7.17 1.73
N GLU A 97 8.69 -7.88 1.01
CA GLU A 97 8.43 -8.31 -0.37
C GLU A 97 7.17 -9.17 -0.52
N GLU A 98 6.82 -9.96 0.50
CA GLU A 98 5.58 -10.73 0.53
C GLU A 98 4.32 -9.85 0.50
N ARG A 99 4.46 -8.58 0.90
CA ARG A 99 3.42 -7.57 0.94
C ARG A 99 3.59 -6.51 -0.13
N ALA A 100 4.44 -6.76 -1.14
CA ALA A 100 4.68 -5.86 -2.24
C ALA A 100 4.49 -6.58 -3.59
N ALA A 101 3.87 -5.91 -4.56
CA ALA A 101 3.69 -6.46 -5.90
C ALA A 101 3.69 -5.36 -6.97
N ASN A 102 4.17 -5.71 -8.16
CA ASN A 102 4.09 -4.86 -9.34
C ASN A 102 2.81 -5.15 -10.11
N TYR A 103 2.19 -4.12 -10.68
CA TYR A 103 1.08 -4.24 -11.64
C TYR A 103 1.35 -3.42 -12.90
N VAL A 104 0.68 -3.80 -13.99
CA VAL A 104 0.75 -3.07 -15.25
C VAL A 104 -0.25 -1.92 -15.21
N ASN A 105 0.17 -0.68 -15.50
CA ASN A 105 -0.71 0.48 -15.54
C ASN A 105 -1.53 0.53 -16.84
N ASP A 106 -2.38 -0.48 -17.05
CA ASP A 106 -3.39 -0.51 -18.09
C ASP A 106 -4.71 -1.06 -17.54
N LYS A 107 -5.77 -1.00 -18.36
CA LYS A 107 -7.11 -1.41 -17.96
C LYS A 107 -7.13 -2.81 -17.32
N ARG A 108 -6.43 -3.77 -17.94
CA ARG A 108 -6.39 -5.16 -17.45
C ARG A 108 -5.58 -5.28 -16.17
N GLY A 109 -4.44 -4.59 -16.06
CA GLY A 109 -3.60 -4.65 -14.86
C GLY A 109 -4.28 -4.00 -13.65
N ILE A 110 -5.04 -2.93 -13.87
CA ILE A 110 -5.88 -2.30 -12.84
C ILE A 110 -7.01 -3.25 -12.41
N GLU A 111 -7.68 -3.93 -13.35
CA GLU A 111 -8.71 -4.95 -13.01
C GLU A 111 -8.12 -6.06 -12.13
N ILE A 112 -6.95 -6.60 -12.49
CA ILE A 112 -6.25 -7.64 -11.71
C ILE A 112 -5.86 -7.10 -10.32
N MET A 113 -5.30 -5.89 -10.24
CA MET A 113 -4.93 -5.25 -8.98
C MET A 113 -6.15 -5.07 -8.06
N CYS A 114 -7.28 -4.61 -8.58
CA CYS A 114 -8.52 -4.48 -7.80
C CYS A 114 -9.03 -5.84 -7.28
N CYS A 115 -8.97 -6.89 -8.11
CA CYS A 115 -9.29 -8.26 -7.68
C CYS A 115 -8.37 -8.72 -6.54
N ALA A 116 -7.07 -8.47 -6.66
CA ALA A 116 -6.08 -8.80 -5.64
C ALA A 116 -6.32 -8.05 -4.32
N GLN A 117 -6.64 -6.76 -4.37
CA GLN A 117 -7.03 -5.98 -3.18
C GLN A 117 -8.27 -6.58 -2.49
N SER A 118 -9.28 -6.98 -3.27
CA SER A 118 -10.48 -7.63 -2.75
C SER A 118 -10.18 -8.96 -2.05
N ALA A 119 -9.27 -9.76 -2.63
CA ALA A 119 -8.79 -11.00 -2.02
C ALA A 119 -8.07 -10.73 -0.69
N ILE A 120 -7.11 -9.79 -0.66
CA ILE A 120 -6.37 -9.40 0.56
C ILE A 120 -7.33 -8.98 1.69
N ILE A 121 -8.30 -8.12 1.39
CA ILE A 121 -9.26 -7.63 2.39
C ILE A 121 -10.14 -8.79 2.88
N SER A 122 -10.52 -9.70 2.00
CA SER A 122 -11.31 -10.88 2.35
C SER A 122 -10.52 -11.86 3.22
N ASP A 123 -9.25 -12.11 2.92
CA ASP A 123 -8.37 -12.97 3.73
C ASP A 123 -8.18 -12.43 5.14
N ILE A 124 -7.89 -11.13 5.26
CA ILE A 124 -7.65 -10.47 6.54
C ILE A 124 -8.92 -10.52 7.39
N ARG A 125 -10.09 -10.28 6.78
CA ARG A 125 -11.39 -10.33 7.46
C ARG A 125 -11.75 -11.74 7.91
N ASN A 126 -11.38 -12.76 7.16
CA ASN A 126 -11.61 -14.17 7.52
C ASN A 126 -10.49 -14.75 8.40
N ASN A 127 -9.53 -13.94 8.86
CA ASN A 127 -8.39 -14.37 9.67
C ASN A 127 -7.57 -15.52 9.04
N ILE A 128 -7.48 -15.56 7.70
CA ILE A 128 -6.63 -16.54 7.00
C ILE A 128 -5.17 -16.36 7.46
N CYS A 129 -4.46 -17.45 7.73
CA CYS A 129 -3.10 -17.45 8.28
C CYS A 129 -2.11 -16.75 7.35
N HIS A 130 -1.11 -16.06 7.92
CA HIS A 130 -0.09 -15.31 7.17
C HIS A 130 0.63 -16.13 6.08
N GLU A 131 0.83 -17.42 6.33
CA GLU A 131 1.51 -18.36 5.43
C GLU A 131 0.75 -18.59 4.11
N GLU A 132 -0.58 -18.40 4.12
CA GLU A 132 -1.44 -18.57 2.93
C GLU A 132 -1.77 -17.25 2.23
N ARG A 133 -1.41 -16.11 2.83
CA ARG A 133 -1.66 -14.75 2.30
C ARG A 133 -0.77 -14.35 1.14
N GLY A 134 0.08 -15.23 0.61
CA GLY A 134 0.90 -14.95 -0.58
C GLY A 134 0.19 -15.20 -1.91
N HIS A 135 -1.03 -15.76 -1.90
CA HIS A 135 -1.68 -16.20 -3.13
C HIS A 135 -2.24 -15.04 -3.98
N TRP A 136 -2.64 -13.92 -3.36
CA TRP A 136 -3.24 -12.78 -4.06
C TRP A 136 -2.30 -12.14 -5.09
N LYS A 137 -0.99 -12.18 -4.87
CA LYS A 137 0.00 -11.55 -5.76
C LYS A 137 0.37 -12.39 -6.97
N LYS A 138 0.04 -13.70 -6.96
CA LYS A 138 0.44 -14.63 -8.03
C LYS A 138 -0.01 -14.17 -9.39
N GLU A 139 -1.27 -13.75 -9.52
CA GLU A 139 -1.81 -13.29 -10.80
C GLU A 139 -1.16 -11.98 -11.24
N MET A 140 -0.99 -11.03 -10.31
CA MET A 140 -0.32 -9.75 -10.58
C MET A 140 1.11 -9.93 -11.07
N GLU A 141 1.92 -10.73 -10.37
CA GLU A 141 3.32 -10.97 -10.73
C GLU A 141 3.45 -11.70 -12.06
N GLN A 142 2.61 -12.72 -12.31
CA GLN A 142 2.61 -13.45 -13.58
C GLN A 142 2.22 -12.56 -14.75
N ASP A 143 1.19 -11.74 -14.57
CA ASP A 143 0.71 -10.82 -15.58
C ASP A 143 1.78 -9.74 -15.88
N HIS A 144 2.36 -9.14 -14.84
CA HIS A 144 3.46 -8.20 -14.97
C HIS A 144 4.67 -8.82 -15.68
N GLN A 145 5.11 -10.03 -15.30
CA GLN A 145 6.23 -10.72 -15.96
C GLN A 145 5.97 -11.03 -17.44
N LYS A 146 4.74 -11.43 -17.79
CA LYS A 146 4.36 -11.72 -19.18
C LYS A 146 4.33 -10.46 -20.04
N ARG A 147 3.86 -9.34 -19.49
CA ARG A 147 3.61 -8.10 -20.23
C ARG A 147 4.77 -7.11 -20.17
N SER A 148 5.67 -7.22 -19.20
CA SER A 148 6.90 -6.41 -19.08
C SER A 148 8.00 -6.83 -20.07
N LYS A 149 7.89 -8.01 -20.71
CA LYS A 149 8.86 -8.54 -21.69
C LYS A 149 8.51 -8.22 -23.15
N ARG A 150 7.46 -7.44 -23.38
CA ARG A 150 7.07 -6.94 -24.69
C ARG A 150 7.48 -5.49 -24.82
#